data_AF-A0A415RFD2-F1
#
_entry.id   AF-A0A415RFD2-F1
#
_cell.length_a   1.000
_cell.length_b   1.000
_cell.length_c   1.000
_cell.angle_alpha   90.00
_cell.angle_beta   90.00
_cell.angle_gamma   90.00
#
_symmetry.space_group_name_H-M   'P 1'
#
loop_
_entity.id
_entity.type
_entity.pdbx_description
1 polymer ?
#
loop_
_entity_poly.entity_id
_entity_poly.type
_entity_poly.pdbx_seq_one_letter_code
_entity_poly.pdbx_strand_id
1 'polypeptide(L)'
;MFGIGVPELVLILIIGLIVFGPGKLPEMGRTLGKGIQEFRKASNALSQAINAPEQPAQPPVPPAQPAAQAPAAPVQPAAPASAPVQPAAPVPAQPAASPQAQQPAAAGPQAAGQAPQQPTAYQAPTQESVRQQLAATQSGAEQKKD
;
A
#
# COMPACT_ATOMS: atom_id res chain seq x y z
N MET A 1 27.68 26.24 -14.69
CA MET A 1 26.49 27.08 -14.94
C MET A 1 25.27 26.59 -14.17
N PHE A 2 25.35 26.63 -12.82
CA PHE A 2 24.22 26.72 -11.88
C PHE A 2 24.88 26.85 -10.50
N GLY A 3 25.19 28.08 -10.10
CA GLY A 3 25.77 28.36 -8.78
C GLY A 3 24.69 28.33 -7.71
N ILE A 4 23.90 27.25 -7.64
CA ILE A 4 22.97 27.05 -6.52
C ILE A 4 23.82 26.72 -5.31
N GLY A 5 24.00 27.73 -4.47
CA GLY A 5 24.53 27.55 -3.16
C GLY A 5 23.46 26.95 -2.23
N VAL A 6 23.93 26.64 -1.02
CA VAL A 6 23.06 26.30 0.10
C VAL A 6 21.93 27.34 0.30
N PRO A 7 22.15 28.67 0.23
CA PRO A 7 21.08 29.63 0.47
C PRO A 7 19.94 29.57 -0.57
N GLU A 8 20.25 29.40 -1.86
CA GLU A 8 19.24 29.25 -2.91
C GLU A 8 18.42 27.96 -2.71
N LEU A 9 19.07 26.86 -2.31
CA LEU A 9 18.38 25.61 -2.01
C LEU A 9 17.44 25.77 -0.81
N VAL A 10 17.87 26.47 0.24
CA VAL A 10 17.04 26.73 1.43
C VAL A 10 15.82 27.58 1.07
N LEU A 11 15.96 28.58 0.19
CA LEU A 11 14.82 29.39 -0.26
C LEU A 11 13.77 28.54 -0.98
N ILE A 12 14.20 27.68 -1.90
CA ILE A 12 13.31 26.75 -2.62
C ILE A 12 12.67 25.78 -1.63
N LEU A 13 13.43 25.29 -0.64
CA LEU A 13 12.91 24.40 0.39
C LEU A 13 11.84 25.09 1.22
N ILE A 14 12.01 26.35 1.62
CA ILE A 14 10.99 27.11 2.36
C ILE A 14 9.70 27.22 1.55
N ILE A 15 9.78 27.56 0.26
CA ILE A 15 8.60 27.63 -0.61
C ILE A 15 7.92 26.25 -0.70
N GLY A 16 8.70 25.19 -0.91
CA GLY A 16 8.19 23.81 -0.90
C GLY A 16 7.57 23.40 0.43
N LEU A 17 8.13 23.83 1.56
CA LEU A 17 7.62 23.58 2.90
C LEU A 17 6.32 24.32 3.17
N ILE A 18 6.08 25.48 2.55
CA ILE A 18 4.78 26.17 2.65
C ILE A 18 3.72 25.43 1.84
N VAL A 19 4.06 24.96 0.64
CA VAL A 19 3.13 24.24 -0.24
C VAL A 19 2.79 22.85 0.31
N PHE A 20 3.82 22.08 0.68
CA PHE A 20 3.66 20.69 1.13
C PHE A 20 3.53 20.56 2.64
N GLY A 21 4.09 21.49 3.42
CA GLY A 21 4.15 21.43 4.88
C GLY A 21 5.44 20.78 5.40
N PRO A 22 5.98 21.24 6.56
CA PRO A 22 7.21 20.69 7.15
C PRO A 22 7.08 19.25 7.66
N GLY A 23 5.86 18.76 7.87
CA GLY A 23 5.63 17.35 8.19
C GLY A 23 5.63 16.43 6.97
N LYS A 24 5.24 16.92 5.79
CA LYS A 24 5.02 16.07 4.61
C LYS A 24 6.29 15.72 3.86
N LEU A 25 7.25 16.64 3.77
CA LEU A 25 8.55 16.33 3.16
C LEU A 25 9.30 15.18 3.86
N PRO A 26 9.47 15.15 5.20
CA PRO A 26 10.14 14.03 5.85
C PRO A 26 9.30 12.75 5.81
N GLU A 27 7.97 12.85 5.83
CA GLU A 27 7.07 11.70 5.68
C GLU A 27 7.21 11.04 4.30
N MET A 28 7.15 11.83 3.22
CA MET A 28 7.39 11.35 1.86
C MET A 28 8.83 10.85 1.66
N GLY A 29 9.82 11.55 2.22
CA GLY A 29 11.22 11.15 2.17
C GLY A 29 11.48 9.80 2.85
N ARG A 30 10.81 9.51 3.97
CA ARG A 30 10.89 8.19 4.63
C ARG A 30 10.32 7.08 3.77
N THR A 31 9.18 7.31 3.12
CA THR A 31 8.54 6.31 2.25
C THR A 31 9.37 6.07 0.99
N LEU A 32 9.80 7.13 0.31
CA LEU A 32 10.68 7.05 -0.86
C LEU A 32 12.04 6.44 -0.51
N GLY A 33 12.60 6.78 0.65
CA GLY A 33 13.87 6.25 1.14
C GLY A 33 13.83 4.73 1.33
N LYS A 34 12.75 4.21 1.92
CA LYS A 34 12.55 2.75 2.03
C LYS A 34 12.46 2.08 0.66
N GLY A 35 11.70 2.68 -0.27
CA GLY A 35 11.59 2.18 -1.64
C GLY A 35 12.93 2.15 -2.39
N ILE A 36 13.73 3.22 -2.29
CA ILE A 36 15.07 3.27 -2.88
C ILE A 36 16.00 2.27 -2.20
N GLN A 37 15.91 2.06 -0.89
CA GLN A 37 16.75 1.09 -0.19
C GLN A 37 16.45 -0.35 -0.64
N GLU A 38 15.17 -0.72 -0.72
CA GLU A 38 14.70 -2.00 -1.27
C GLU A 38 15.14 -2.17 -2.73
N PHE A 39 14.94 -1.14 -3.55
CA PHE A 39 15.37 -1.14 -4.96
C PHE A 39 16.88 -1.37 -5.09
N ARG A 40 17.70 -0.62 -4.33
CA ARG A 40 19.16 -0.80 -4.34
C ARG A 40 19.58 -2.20 -3.90
N LYS A 41 18.90 -2.79 -2.91
CA LYS A 41 19.17 -4.15 -2.44
C LYS A 41 18.85 -5.18 -3.53
N ALA A 42 17.69 -5.05 -4.17
CA ALA A 42 17.28 -5.93 -5.28
C ALA A 42 18.20 -5.77 -6.50
N SER A 43 18.55 -4.52 -6.87
CA SER A 43 19.51 -4.23 -7.94
C SER A 43 20.87 -4.85 -7.66
N ASN A 44 21.39 -4.71 -6.43
CA ASN A 44 22.67 -5.30 -6.05
C ASN A 44 22.63 -6.83 -6.07
N ALA A 45 21.55 -7.45 -5.60
CA ALA A 45 21.38 -8.90 -5.65
C ALA A 45 21.33 -9.42 -7.10
N LEU A 46 20.63 -8.71 -7.98
CA LEU A 46 20.58 -9.02 -9.41
C LEU A 46 21.96 -8.85 -10.06
N SER A 47 22.67 -7.75 -9.78
CA SER A 47 24.03 -7.55 -10.26
C SER A 47 24.98 -8.65 -9.79
N GLN A 48 24.86 -9.10 -8.53
CA GLN A 48 25.66 -10.21 -8.02
C GLN A 48 25.30 -11.55 -8.69
N ALA A 49 24.02 -11.83 -8.93
CA ALA A 49 23.59 -13.05 -9.62
C ALA A 49 24.08 -13.11 -11.07
N ILE A 50 24.13 -11.96 -11.77
CA ILE A 50 24.62 -11.89 -13.16
C ILE A 50 26.15 -11.99 -13.23
N ASN A 51 26.86 -11.46 -12.23
CA ASN A 51 28.33 -11.44 -12.21
C ASN A 51 28.94 -12.64 -11.46
N ALA A 52 28.15 -13.43 -10.75
CA ALA A 52 28.62 -14.66 -10.13
C ALA A 52 28.75 -15.74 -11.22
N PRO A 53 29.96 -16.28 -11.48
CA PRO A 53 30.06 -17.52 -12.26
C PRO A 53 29.28 -18.59 -11.50
N GLU A 54 28.44 -19.36 -12.20
CA GLU A 54 27.56 -20.37 -11.61
C GLU A 54 28.33 -21.30 -10.68
N GLN A 55 28.35 -20.98 -9.39
CA GLN A 55 28.98 -21.80 -8.38
C GLN A 55 27.96 -22.88 -8.03
N PRO A 56 28.23 -24.16 -8.35
CA PRO A 56 27.33 -25.24 -7.99
C PRO A 56 27.06 -25.15 -6.49
N ALA A 57 25.79 -25.16 -6.12
CA ALA A 57 25.34 -25.04 -4.74
C ALA A 57 26.18 -25.96 -3.83
N GLN A 58 27.11 -25.35 -3.07
CA GLN A 58 27.73 -26.05 -1.96
C GLN A 58 26.61 -26.22 -0.93
N PRO A 59 26.25 -27.46 -0.54
CA PRO A 59 25.27 -27.68 0.50
C PRO A 59 25.69 -26.90 1.75
N PRO A 60 24.73 -26.34 2.52
CA PRO A 60 25.05 -25.58 3.71
C PRO A 60 25.77 -26.52 4.67
N VAL A 61 27.08 -26.34 4.84
CA VAL A 61 27.78 -26.93 5.97
C VAL A 61 27.18 -26.26 7.21
N PRO A 62 26.53 -27.02 8.12
CA PRO A 62 26.08 -26.47 9.38
C PRO A 62 27.25 -25.73 10.04
N PRO A 63 27.05 -24.53 10.60
CA PRO A 63 28.08 -23.89 11.38
C PRO A 63 28.49 -24.89 12.47
N ALA A 64 29.76 -25.31 12.44
CA ALA A 64 30.37 -26.08 13.51
C ALA A 64 30.16 -25.28 14.79
N GLN A 65 29.16 -25.70 15.58
CA GLN A 65 28.93 -25.20 16.91
C GLN A 65 30.26 -25.32 17.65
N PRO A 66 30.82 -24.23 18.21
CA PRO A 66 31.94 -24.34 19.12
C PRO A 66 31.51 -25.22 20.29
N ALA A 67 31.94 -26.49 20.24
CA ALA A 67 31.88 -27.42 21.36
C ALA A 67 32.89 -26.94 22.41
N ALA A 68 32.53 -25.90 23.17
CA ALA A 68 33.23 -25.46 24.37
C ALA A 68 32.39 -24.48 25.20
N GLN A 69 31.16 -24.87 25.55
CA GLN A 69 30.58 -24.44 26.83
C GLN A 69 30.13 -25.70 27.57
N ALA A 70 31.12 -26.35 28.17
CA ALA A 70 30.91 -27.36 29.19
C ALA A 70 30.25 -26.71 30.44
N PRO A 71 29.51 -27.50 31.22
CA PRO A 71 28.36 -27.06 32.00
C PRO A 71 28.75 -26.44 33.35
N ALA A 72 28.33 -25.19 33.59
CA ALA A 72 28.19 -24.71 34.96
C ALA A 72 26.88 -25.27 35.53
N ALA A 73 27.02 -26.00 36.62
CA ALA A 73 26.03 -26.77 37.34
C ALA A 73 24.84 -25.91 37.87
N PRO A 74 23.74 -26.55 38.33
CA PRO A 74 22.41 -25.98 38.42
C PRO A 74 22.18 -25.13 39.67
N VAL A 75 21.43 -24.05 39.53
CA VAL A 75 20.66 -23.45 40.63
C VAL A 75 19.20 -23.36 40.22
N GLN A 76 18.42 -24.29 40.78
CA GLN A 76 16.96 -24.21 40.97
C GLN A 76 16.63 -22.99 41.88
N PRO A 77 15.37 -22.77 42.31
CA PRO A 77 14.09 -22.64 41.61
C PRO A 77 13.38 -21.34 42.06
N ALA A 78 12.72 -20.60 41.16
CA ALA A 78 11.70 -19.63 41.57
C ALA A 78 10.78 -19.23 40.41
N ALA A 79 9.85 -20.12 40.06
CA ALA A 79 8.52 -19.64 39.77
C ALA A 79 7.87 -19.35 41.13
N PRO A 80 7.33 -18.16 41.32
CA PRO A 80 5.88 -18.11 41.35
C PRO A 80 5.33 -16.96 40.50
N ALA A 81 4.48 -17.36 39.56
CA ALA A 81 3.24 -16.69 39.20
C ALA A 81 3.06 -15.25 39.69
N SER A 82 3.44 -14.28 38.86
CA SER A 82 2.75 -13.00 38.85
C SER A 82 1.36 -13.24 38.28
N ALA A 83 0.39 -13.36 39.19
CA ALA A 83 -1.02 -13.56 38.92
C ALA A 83 -1.55 -12.54 37.88
N PRO A 84 -2.51 -12.93 37.03
CA PRO A 84 -3.22 -11.99 36.18
C PRO A 84 -3.99 -11.01 37.07
N VAL A 85 -3.63 -9.73 36.99
CA VAL A 85 -4.45 -8.65 37.51
C VAL A 85 -5.74 -8.62 36.71
N GLN A 86 -6.80 -9.22 37.27
CA GLN A 86 -8.18 -8.97 36.89
C GLN A 86 -8.66 -7.73 37.65
N PRO A 87 -9.00 -6.63 36.98
CA PRO A 87 -10.01 -5.73 37.49
C PRO A 87 -11.39 -6.39 37.27
N ALA A 88 -11.89 -7.06 38.30
CA ALA A 88 -13.34 -7.04 38.55
C ALA A 88 -13.66 -5.57 38.89
N ALA A 89 -14.69 -4.92 38.37
CA ALA A 89 -16.06 -5.33 38.06
C ALA A 89 -16.73 -4.18 37.27
N PRO A 90 -18.06 -4.12 37.11
CA PRO A 90 -19.02 -5.11 36.63
C PRO A 90 -19.85 -4.59 35.43
N VAL A 91 -20.31 -5.53 34.61
CA VAL A 91 -21.63 -5.62 33.97
C VAL A 91 -22.04 -4.56 32.90
N PRO A 92 -22.55 -5.02 31.74
CA PRO A 92 -22.94 -4.17 30.63
C PRO A 92 -24.35 -3.57 30.84
N ALA A 93 -24.48 -2.25 30.70
CA ALA A 93 -25.78 -1.63 30.48
C ALA A 93 -26.08 -1.65 28.96
N GLN A 94 -26.70 -2.72 28.49
CA GLN A 94 -27.57 -2.71 27.31
C GLN A 94 -29.03 -2.51 27.78
N PRO A 95 -30.02 -2.32 26.89
CA PRO A 95 -30.21 -1.22 25.94
C PRO A 95 -31.63 -0.62 26.11
N ALA A 96 -31.81 0.70 26.13
CA ALA A 96 -33.16 1.28 26.09
C ALA A 96 -33.14 2.70 25.52
N ALA A 97 -33.07 2.81 24.20
CA ALA A 97 -33.53 3.99 23.49
C ALA A 97 -34.26 3.53 22.24
N SER A 98 -35.57 3.31 22.41
CA SER A 98 -36.52 3.10 21.34
C SER A 98 -36.51 4.31 20.39
N PRO A 99 -36.52 4.12 19.06
CA PRO A 99 -36.66 5.21 18.11
C PRO A 99 -38.07 5.80 18.21
N GLN A 100 -38.19 6.98 18.83
CA GLN A 100 -39.43 7.73 18.84
C GLN A 100 -39.61 8.43 17.49
N ALA A 101 -40.60 7.94 16.75
CA ALA A 101 -41.13 8.55 15.54
C ALA A 101 -41.46 10.03 15.76
N GLN A 102 -40.92 10.89 14.91
CA GLN A 102 -41.43 12.24 14.66
C GLN A 102 -41.66 12.39 13.16
N GLN A 103 -42.84 11.96 12.72
CA GLN A 103 -43.52 12.56 11.59
C GLN A 103 -44.23 13.83 12.08
N PRO A 104 -44.02 14.96 11.40
CA PRO A 104 -45.11 15.89 11.16
C PRO A 104 -45.49 15.88 9.68
N ALA A 105 -46.80 15.78 9.48
CA ALA A 105 -47.47 15.73 8.20
C ALA A 105 -47.43 17.07 7.44
N ALA A 106 -47.44 16.93 6.11
CA ALA A 106 -48.20 17.71 5.15
C ALA A 106 -48.05 19.25 5.09
N ALA A 107 -47.45 19.72 3.99
CA ALA A 107 -48.04 20.72 3.08
C ALA A 107 -47.10 20.98 1.89
N GLY A 108 -47.44 20.49 0.69
CA GLY A 108 -47.70 21.41 -0.44
C GLY A 108 -46.81 21.13 -1.66
N PRO A 109 -47.17 21.60 -2.88
CA PRO A 109 -47.26 20.73 -4.05
C PRO A 109 -46.15 20.90 -5.11
N GLN A 110 -45.95 19.81 -5.86
CA GLN A 110 -45.71 19.76 -7.31
C GLN A 110 -44.80 20.85 -7.93
N ALA A 111 -43.50 20.54 -8.03
CA ALA A 111 -42.68 21.04 -9.12
C ALA A 111 -42.43 19.90 -10.11
N ALA A 112 -43.03 20.04 -11.28
CA ALA A 112 -42.85 19.18 -12.42
C ALA A 112 -41.39 19.19 -12.90
N GLY A 113 -40.95 18.04 -13.43
CA GLY A 113 -39.86 17.98 -14.40
C GLY A 113 -38.46 17.81 -13.82
N GLN A 114 -38.08 16.56 -13.57
CA GLN A 114 -36.87 15.96 -14.14
C GLN A 114 -36.79 14.49 -13.72
N ALA A 115 -36.93 13.59 -14.69
CA ALA A 115 -36.68 12.17 -14.53
C ALA A 115 -35.22 11.95 -14.08
N PRO A 116 -34.94 10.97 -13.21
CA PRO A 116 -33.56 10.56 -12.95
C PRO A 116 -32.97 10.03 -14.25
N GLN A 117 -32.04 10.79 -14.84
CA GLN A 117 -31.16 10.34 -15.91
C GLN A 117 -30.51 9.03 -15.42
N GLN A 118 -30.84 7.92 -16.08
CA GLN A 118 -30.23 6.64 -15.79
C GLN A 118 -28.71 6.80 -15.94
N PRO A 119 -27.88 6.28 -15.01
CA PRO A 119 -26.45 6.27 -15.23
C PRO A 119 -26.19 5.46 -16.50
N THR A 120 -25.57 6.08 -17.50
CA THR A 120 -25.13 5.39 -18.72
C THR A 120 -24.27 4.22 -18.29
N ALA A 121 -24.84 3.02 -18.27
CA ALA A 121 -24.11 1.81 -17.99
C ALA A 121 -22.96 1.75 -19.00
N TYR A 122 -21.73 1.63 -18.49
CA TYR A 122 -20.55 1.42 -19.31
C TYR A 122 -20.75 0.11 -20.10
N GLN A 123 -21.20 0.22 -21.35
CA GLN A 123 -21.27 -0.93 -22.26
C GLN A 123 -19.84 -1.24 -22.67
N ALA A 124 -19.25 -2.24 -22.04
CA ALA A 124 -17.97 -2.78 -22.48
C ALA A 124 -18.14 -3.30 -23.92
N PRO A 125 -17.20 -3.01 -24.84
CA PRO A 125 -17.27 -3.54 -26.19
C PRO A 125 -17.23 -5.08 -26.11
N THR A 126 -18.29 -5.72 -26.59
CA THR A 126 -18.37 -7.18 -26.69
C THR A 126 -17.26 -7.68 -27.62
N GLN A 127 -16.68 -8.84 -27.32
CA GLN A 127 -15.62 -9.46 -28.15
C GLN A 127 -16.00 -9.58 -29.64
N GLU A 128 -17.29 -9.68 -29.94
CA GLU A 128 -17.78 -9.73 -31.31
C GLU A 128 -17.53 -8.42 -32.08
N SER A 129 -17.77 -7.27 -31.45
CA SER A 129 -17.52 -5.96 -32.05
C SER A 129 -16.02 -5.70 -32.21
N VAL A 130 -15.19 -6.16 -31.27
CA VAL A 130 -13.72 -6.10 -31.40
C VAL A 130 -13.23 -6.95 -32.58
N ARG A 131 -13.71 -8.20 -32.70
CA ARG A 131 -13.35 -9.07 -33.84
C ARG A 131 -13.76 -8.49 -35.19
N GLN A 132 -14.95 -7.90 -35.26
CA GLN A 132 -15.44 -7.30 -36.50
C GLN A 132 -14.63 -6.07 -36.90
N GLN A 133 -14.16 -5.28 -35.94
CA GLN A 133 -13.28 -4.15 -36.21
C GLN A 133 -11.87 -4.58 -36.68
N LEU A 134 -11.30 -5.65 -36.10
CA LEU A 134 -10.03 -6.20 -36.60
C LEU A 134 -10.16 -6.79 -38.00
N ALA A 135 -11.29 -7.45 -38.31
CA ALA A 135 -11.56 -7.99 -39.64
C ALA A 135 -11.73 -6.87 -40.69
N ALA A 136 -12.47 -5.82 -40.35
CA ALA A 136 -12.64 -4.66 -41.23
C ALA A 136 -11.31 -3.93 -41.49
N THR A 137 -10.44 -3.87 -40.48
CA THR A 137 -9.11 -3.22 -40.63
C THR A 137 -8.18 -4.04 -41.52
N GLN A 138 -8.23 -5.37 -41.47
CA GLN A 138 -7.45 -6.23 -42.37
C GLN A 138 -7.97 -6.19 -43.81
N SER A 139 -9.29 -6.16 -44.01
CA SER A 139 -9.86 -6.10 -45.36
C SER A 139 -9.55 -4.80 -46.10
N GLY A 140 -9.31 -3.68 -45.39
CA GLY A 140 -8.93 -2.40 -46.00
C GLY A 140 -7.46 -2.30 -46.43
N ALA A 141 -6.59 -3.18 -45.91
CA ALA A 141 -5.16 -3.14 -46.21
C ALA A 141 -4.78 -3.82 -47.54
N GLU A 142 -5.62 -4.72 -48.05
CA GLU A 142 -5.35 -5.43 -49.32
C GLU A 142 -5.83 -4.66 -50.56
N GLN A 143 -6.78 -3.74 -50.43
CA GLN A 143 -7.37 -3.04 -51.59
C GLN A 143 -6.59 -1.81 -52.06
N LYS A 144 -5.39 -1.56 -51.51
CA LYS A 144 -4.54 -0.40 -51.86
C LYS A 144 -3.22 -0.81 -52.52
N LYS A 145 -3.21 -1.94 -53.24
CA LYS A 145 -2.05 -2.45 -53.98
C LYS A 145 -2.42 -2.97 -55.39
N ASP A 146 -3.36 -2.31 -56.04
CA ASP A 146 -3.61 -2.39 -57.49
C ASP A 146 -3.60 -0.99 -58.09
#